data_AF-A0A6A6ED37-F1
#
_entry.id   AF-A0A6A6ED37-F1
#
_cell.length_a   1.000
_cell.length_b   1.000
_cell.length_c   1.000
_cell.angle_alpha   90.00
_cell.angle_beta   90.00
_cell.angle_gamma   90.00
#
_symmetry.space_group_name_H-M   'P 1'
#
loop_
_entity.id
_entity.type
_entity.pdbx_description
1 polymer ?
#
loop_
_entity_poly.entity_id
_entity_poly.type
_entity_poly.pdbx_seq_one_letter_code
_entity_poly.pdbx_strand_id
1 'polypeptide(L)'
;MLTYRKLPERLYERYRRSDGGKSPPTKKARGQTTLLKEEYRISDRDATVCNKLLADVIYSSRVPFNFVENPAFKRFLKRIRLACDPPSRYRIAGPLLTEAYKEIKEKMEKALEKSPE
;
A
#
# COMPACT_ATOMS: atom_id res chain seq x y z
N MET A 1 23.23 6.37 -14.11
CA MET A 1 23.73 7.65 -13.55
C MET A 1 22.56 8.35 -12.88
N LEU A 2 22.63 8.60 -11.57
CA LEU A 2 21.57 9.24 -10.79
C LEU A 2 21.62 10.76 -11.04
N THR A 3 20.67 11.27 -11.82
CA THR A 3 20.49 12.72 -12.01
C THR A 3 19.85 13.31 -10.75
N TYR A 4 20.66 13.94 -9.91
CA TYR A 4 20.17 14.75 -8.80
C TYR A 4 19.48 15.99 -9.37
N ARG A 5 18.17 16.14 -9.11
CA ARG A 5 17.46 17.40 -9.35
C ARG A 5 18.05 18.45 -8.41
N LYS A 6 18.80 19.42 -8.93
CA LYS A 6 19.23 20.59 -8.17
C LYS A 6 17.98 21.25 -7.57
N LEU A 7 17.95 21.35 -6.24
CA LEU A 7 16.88 22.06 -5.53
C LEU A 7 16.90 23.53 -5.97
N PRO A 8 15.73 24.15 -6.22
CA PRO A 8 15.67 25.54 -6.65
C PRO A 8 16.28 26.47 -5.59
N GLU A 9 17.14 27.41 -6.01
CA GLU A 9 17.98 28.27 -5.15
C GLU A 9 17.22 29.01 -4.05
N ARG A 10 15.95 29.37 -4.30
CA ARG A 10 15.06 29.96 -3.31
C ARG A 10 14.88 29.13 -2.03
N LEU A 11 15.04 27.80 -2.12
CA LEU A 11 15.03 26.92 -0.94
C LEU A 11 16.37 26.95 -0.21
N TYR A 12 17.47 27.14 -0.93
CA TYR A 12 18.82 27.26 -0.37
C TYR A 12 19.00 28.55 0.42
N GLU A 13 18.44 29.66 -0.06
CA GLU A 13 18.49 30.94 0.66
C GLU A 13 17.86 30.88 2.05
N ARG A 14 16.80 30.08 2.23
CA ARG A 14 16.16 29.87 3.53
C ARG A 14 17.07 29.14 4.54
N TYR A 15 18.10 28.43 4.06
CA TYR A 15 19.11 27.76 4.87
C TYR A 15 20.47 28.47 4.85
N ARG A 16 20.61 29.57 4.11
CA ARG A 16 21.82 30.39 4.09
C ARG A 16 21.90 31.13 5.41
N ARG A 17 22.85 30.71 6.26
CA ARG A 17 23.04 31.25 7.62
C ARG A 17 23.74 32.60 7.52
N SER A 18 23.06 33.66 7.93
CA SER A 18 23.64 35.00 8.07
C SER A 18 24.63 35.10 9.25
N ASP A 19 24.54 34.16 10.20
CA ASP A 19 25.13 34.31 11.54
C ASP A 19 26.19 33.23 11.83
N GLY A 20 27.38 33.37 11.22
CA GLY A 20 28.65 32.87 11.79
C GLY A 20 28.71 31.42 12.32
N GLY A 21 28.00 30.47 11.73
CA GLY A 21 28.20 29.04 12.00
C GLY A 21 27.60 28.47 13.30
N LYS A 22 26.71 29.18 14.02
CA LYS A 22 25.99 28.54 15.14
C LYS A 22 25.01 27.47 14.62
N SER A 23 24.92 26.35 15.35
CA SER A 23 24.02 25.22 15.04
C SER A 23 22.56 25.67 14.94
N PRO A 24 21.71 24.99 14.15
CA PRO A 24 20.31 25.37 13.99
C PRO A 24 19.59 25.44 15.34
N PRO A 25 18.61 26.34 15.52
CA PRO A 25 17.85 26.43 16.74
C PRO A 25 17.20 25.07 17.04
N THR A 26 17.55 24.48 18.19
CA THR A 26 17.05 23.18 18.67
C THR A 26 15.59 23.22 19.15
N LYS A 27 14.94 24.39 19.09
CA LYS A 27 13.55 24.57 19.52
C LYS A 27 12.64 24.48 18.30
N LYS A 28 11.82 23.43 18.26
CA LYS A 28 10.72 23.25 17.32
C LYS A 28 9.91 24.55 17.24
N ALA A 29 9.99 25.26 16.12
CA ALA A 29 9.26 26.49 15.92
C ALA A 29 7.75 26.20 16.02
N ARG A 30 7.02 27.01 16.81
CA ARG A 30 5.55 26.99 16.84
C ARG A 30 5.06 27.23 15.41
N GLY A 31 4.47 26.21 14.78
CA GLY A 31 4.04 26.25 13.38
C GLY A 31 4.75 25.26 12.44
N GLN A 32 5.78 24.54 12.89
CA GLN A 32 6.10 23.26 12.27
C GLN A 32 5.01 22.27 12.65
N THR A 33 4.00 22.11 11.80
CA THR A 33 3.28 20.84 11.73
C THR A 33 4.35 19.80 11.49
N THR A 34 4.74 19.11 12.56
CA THR A 34 5.30 17.77 12.40
C THR A 34 4.25 17.10 11.53
N LEU A 35 4.55 16.78 10.27
CA LEU A 35 3.70 15.89 9.50
C LEU A 35 3.55 14.71 10.45
N LEU A 36 2.39 14.62 11.09
CA LEU A 36 2.16 13.56 12.04
C LEU A 36 2.46 12.33 11.21
N LYS A 37 3.25 11.42 11.78
CA LYS A 37 3.31 10.06 11.30
C LYS A 37 1.93 9.42 11.55
N GLU A 38 0.86 10.09 11.14
CA GLU A 38 -0.40 9.52 10.72
C GLU A 38 0.02 8.64 9.54
N GLU A 39 0.53 7.47 9.92
CA GLU A 39 0.15 6.21 9.31
C GLU A 39 -1.12 6.46 8.52
N TYR A 40 -1.01 6.48 7.19
CA TYR A 40 -2.17 6.36 6.34
C TYR A 40 -2.82 5.04 6.76
N ARG A 41 -3.72 5.09 7.73
CA ARG A 41 -4.51 3.94 8.13
C ARG A 41 -5.58 3.87 7.08
N ILE A 42 -5.38 2.92 6.16
CA ILE A 42 -6.40 2.55 5.20
C ILE A 42 -7.66 2.19 6.01
N SER A 43 -8.82 2.63 5.54
CA SER A 43 -10.08 2.26 6.19
C SER A 43 -10.26 0.74 6.15
N ASP A 44 -10.98 0.16 7.10
CA ASP A 44 -11.22 -1.30 7.11
C ASP A 44 -11.87 -1.78 5.81
N ARG A 45 -12.69 -0.93 5.18
CA ARG A 45 -13.32 -1.19 3.89
C ARG A 45 -12.30 -1.25 2.75
N ASP A 46 -11.38 -0.30 2.69
CA ASP A 46 -10.35 -0.30 1.65
C ASP A 46 -9.36 -1.46 1.86
N ALA A 47 -9.09 -1.83 3.11
CA ALA A 47 -8.29 -3.02 3.44
C ALA A 47 -8.96 -4.30 2.93
N THR A 48 -10.28 -4.46 3.10
CA THR A 48 -10.97 -5.64 2.58
C THR A 48 -10.95 -5.70 1.05
N VAL A 49 -11.11 -4.56 0.37
CA VAL A 49 -10.98 -4.47 -1.09
C VAL A 49 -9.57 -4.85 -1.55
N CYS A 50 -8.52 -4.30 -0.92
CA CYS A 50 -7.14 -4.66 -1.24
C CYS A 50 -6.86 -6.16 -1.02
N ASN A 51 -7.40 -6.75 0.05
CA ASN A 51 -7.26 -8.18 0.32
C ASN A 51 -7.94 -9.05 -0.76
N LYS A 52 -9.12 -8.66 -1.24
CA LYS A 52 -9.80 -9.34 -2.34
C LYS A 52 -9.00 -9.28 -3.63
N LEU A 53 -8.53 -8.09 -4.01
CA LEU A 53 -7.71 -7.91 -5.21
C LEU A 53 -6.42 -8.74 -5.15
N LEU A 54 -5.77 -8.80 -3.99
CA LEU A 54 -4.58 -9.63 -3.83
C LEU A 54 -4.90 -11.13 -3.94
N ALA A 55 -6.03 -11.58 -3.38
CA ALA A 55 -6.46 -12.97 -3.48
C ALA A 55 -6.73 -13.35 -4.95
N ASP A 56 -7.39 -12.48 -5.72
CA ASP A 56 -7.65 -12.70 -7.15
C ASP A 56 -6.37 -12.84 -7.96
N VAL A 57 -5.35 -12.02 -7.67
CA VAL A 57 -4.02 -12.15 -8.28
C VAL A 57 -3.41 -13.52 -7.97
N ILE A 58 -3.53 -13.99 -6.74
CA ILE A 58 -2.97 -15.29 -6.33
C ILE A 58 -3.70 -16.44 -7.03
N TYR A 59 -5.05 -16.41 -7.09
CA TYR A 59 -5.83 -17.45 -7.74
C TYR A 59 -5.59 -17.51 -9.24
N SER A 60 -5.56 -16.35 -9.91
CA SER A 60 -5.32 -16.26 -11.36
C SER A 60 -3.90 -16.67 -11.76
N SER A 61 -2.90 -16.33 -10.95
CA SER A 61 -1.49 -16.65 -11.23
C SER A 61 -1.07 -18.05 -10.79
N ARG A 62 -1.94 -18.81 -10.11
CA ARG A 62 -1.65 -20.13 -9.51
C ARG A 62 -0.43 -20.12 -8.58
N VAL A 63 -0.17 -18.98 -7.96
CA VAL A 63 0.94 -18.81 -7.01
C VAL A 63 0.56 -19.50 -5.69
N PRO A 64 1.50 -20.20 -5.03
CA PRO A 64 1.22 -20.82 -3.75
C PRO A 64 0.84 -19.78 -2.69
N PHE A 65 -0.13 -20.10 -1.83
CA PHE A 65 -0.65 -19.15 -0.83
C PHE A 65 0.40 -18.68 0.19
N ASN A 66 1.52 -19.40 0.35
CA ASN A 66 2.64 -18.99 1.20
C ASN A 66 3.40 -17.77 0.64
N PHE A 67 3.16 -17.38 -0.61
CA PHE A 67 3.84 -16.26 -1.27
C PHE A 67 3.68 -14.96 -0.50
N VAL A 68 2.54 -14.77 0.15
CA VAL A 68 2.22 -13.53 0.88
C VAL A 68 3.03 -13.39 2.17
N GLU A 69 3.56 -14.51 2.67
CA GLU A 69 4.44 -14.55 3.84
C GLU A 69 5.90 -14.31 3.47
N ASN A 70 6.24 -14.34 2.18
CA ASN A 70 7.60 -14.15 1.68
C ASN A 70 8.18 -12.80 2.15
N PRO A 71 9.35 -12.80 2.81
CA PRO A 71 10.00 -11.58 3.27
C PRO A 71 10.27 -10.56 2.15
N ALA A 72 10.62 -11.03 0.93
CA ALA A 72 10.86 -10.15 -0.20
C ALA A 72 9.59 -9.44 -0.66
N PHE A 73 8.46 -10.16 -0.68
CA PHE A 73 7.16 -9.60 -0.99
C PHE A 73 6.71 -8.58 0.06
N LYS A 74 6.89 -8.88 1.35
CA LYS A 74 6.63 -7.91 2.44
C LYS A 74 7.50 -6.66 2.33
N ARG A 75 8.78 -6.79 1.97
CA ARG A 75 9.67 -5.63 1.72
C ARG A 75 9.21 -4.80 0.52
N PHE A 76 8.74 -5.47 -0.54
CA PHE A 76 8.16 -4.80 -1.71
C PHE A 76 6.92 -3.99 -1.35
N LEU A 77 5.96 -4.58 -0.62
CA LEU A 77 4.76 -3.87 -0.15
C LEU A 77 5.09 -2.67 0.75
N LYS A 78 6.06 -2.81 1.65
CA LYS A 78 6.57 -1.69 2.47
C LYS A 78 7.14 -0.57 1.62
N ARG A 79 7.79 -0.87 0.49
CA ARG A 79 8.38 0.14 -0.39
C ARG A 79 7.32 0.91 -1.18
N ILE A 80 6.23 0.25 -1.55
CA ILE A 80 5.06 0.88 -2.19
C ILE A 80 4.25 1.72 -1.18
N ARG A 81 4.59 1.67 0.11
CA ARG A 81 3.84 2.29 1.21
C ARG A 81 2.38 1.83 1.23
N LEU A 82 2.16 0.56 0.93
CA LEU A 82 0.82 0.00 1.09
C LEU A 82 0.44 0.15 2.57
N ALA A 83 -0.66 0.85 2.80
CA ALA A 83 -1.16 1.23 4.11
C ALA A 83 -1.87 0.06 4.83
N CYS A 84 -1.97 -1.09 4.18
CA CYS A 84 -2.51 -2.32 4.73
C CYS A 84 -1.47 -3.43 4.67
N ASP A 85 -1.40 -4.23 5.72
CA ASP A 85 -0.62 -5.46 5.72
C ASP A 85 -1.30 -6.51 4.82
N PRO A 86 -0.52 -7.34 4.12
CA PRO A 86 -1.08 -8.44 3.35
C PRO A 86 -1.86 -9.41 4.24
N PRO A 87 -2.94 -10.02 3.72
CA PRO A 87 -3.69 -11.05 4.43
C PRO A 87 -2.83 -12.30 4.61
N SER A 88 -3.09 -13.03 5.70
CA SER A 88 -2.42 -14.29 5.97
C SER A 88 -2.79 -15.36 4.94
N ARG A 89 -1.90 -16.35 4.78
CA ARG A 89 -2.15 -17.52 3.94
C ARG A 89 -3.49 -18.19 4.22
N TYR A 90 -3.82 -18.34 5.51
CA TYR A 90 -5.05 -18.99 5.96
C TYR A 90 -6.30 -18.18 5.58
N ARG A 91 -6.21 -16.85 5.62
CA ARG A 91 -7.31 -15.98 5.22
C ARG A 91 -7.60 -16.07 3.72
N ILE A 92 -6.54 -16.21 2.92
CA ILE A 92 -6.65 -16.47 1.47
C ILE A 92 -7.26 -17.84 1.24
N ALA A 93 -6.68 -18.89 1.81
CA ALA A 93 -7.12 -20.28 1.57
C ALA A 93 -8.52 -20.60 2.11
N GLY A 94 -9.09 -19.79 3.02
CA GLY A 94 -10.40 -20.04 3.63
C GLY A 94 -11.45 -18.98 3.23
N PRO A 95 -11.66 -17.92 4.04
CA PRO A 95 -12.74 -16.96 3.81
C PRO A 95 -12.72 -16.32 2.42
N LEU A 96 -11.57 -15.81 1.97
CA LEU A 96 -11.48 -15.11 0.69
C LEU A 96 -11.69 -16.06 -0.50
N LEU A 97 -11.23 -17.30 -0.41
CA LEU A 97 -11.47 -18.32 -1.45
C LEU A 97 -12.95 -18.67 -1.55
N THR A 98 -13.62 -18.79 -0.40
CA THR A 98 -15.05 -19.10 -0.34
C THR A 98 -15.89 -17.95 -0.92
N GLU A 99 -15.55 -16.71 -0.61
CA GLU A 99 -16.17 -15.52 -1.19
C GLU A 99 -15.96 -15.46 -2.71
N ALA A 100 -14.72 -15.62 -3.16
CA ALA A 100 -14.39 -15.60 -4.60
C ALA A 100 -15.14 -16.69 -5.37
N TYR A 101 -15.22 -17.91 -4.82
CA TYR A 101 -15.98 -19.00 -5.44
C TYR A 101 -17.47 -18.66 -5.58
N LYS A 102 -18.10 -18.11 -4.54
CA LYS A 102 -19.51 -17.67 -4.59
C LYS A 102 -19.71 -16.60 -5.65
N GLU A 103 -18.85 -15.57 -5.68
CA GLU A 103 -18.94 -14.49 -6.66
C GLU A 103 -18.79 -15.00 -8.11
N ILE A 104 -17.87 -15.94 -8.35
CA ILE A 104 -17.68 -16.56 -9.67
C ILE A 104 -18.89 -17.41 -10.04
N LYS A 105 -19.39 -18.23 -9.12
CA LYS A 105 -20.56 -19.08 -9.33
C LYS A 105 -21.80 -18.26 -9.70
N GLU A 106 -22.08 -17.20 -8.94
CA GLU A 106 -23.20 -16.29 -9.24
C GLU A 106 -23.05 -15.60 -10.60
N LYS A 107 -21.83 -15.20 -10.97
CA LYS A 107 -21.57 -14.62 -12.31
C LYS A 107 -21.83 -15.64 -13.42
N MET A 108 -21.46 -16.90 -13.20
CA MET A 108 -21.67 -17.97 -14.16
C MET A 108 -23.15 -18.32 -14.32
N GLU A 109 -23.89 -18.46 -13.22
CA GLU A 109 -25.35 -18.69 -13.24
C GLU A 109 -26.08 -17.57 -13.99
N LYS A 110 -25.75 -16.30 -13.69
CA LYS A 110 -26.30 -15.14 -14.42
C LYS A 110 -25.95 -15.11 -15.91
N ALA A 111 -24.78 -15.64 -16.29
CA ALA A 111 -24.39 -15.71 -17.70
C ALA A 111 -25.18 -16.78 -18.45
N LEU A 112 -25.44 -17.91 -17.80
CA LEU A 112 -26.26 -19.01 -18.35
C LEU A 112 -27.73 -18.60 -18.50
N GLU A 113 -28.31 -17.90 -17.51
CA GLU A 113 -29.70 -17.38 -17.60
C GLU A 113 -29.90 -16.38 -18.76
N LYS A 114 -28.84 -15.67 -19.16
CA LYS A 114 -28.89 -14.68 -20.26
C LYS A 114 -28.73 -15.27 -21.65
N SER A 115 -28.37 -16.54 -21.77
CA SER A 115 -28.30 -17.26 -23.04
C SER A 115 -29.30 -18.41 -23.03
N PRO A 116 -30.61 -18.15 -23.19
CA PRO A 116 -31.55 -19.22 -23.51
C PRO A 116 -31.17 -19.81 -24.88
N GLU A 117 -31.12 -21.14 -24.96
CA GLU A 117 -30.91 -21.91 -26.20
C GLU A 117 -31.91 -21.51 -27.30
#